data_AF-K4IGC0-F1
#
_entry.id   AF-K4IGC0-F1
#
_cell.length_a   1.000
_cell.length_b   1.000
_cell.length_c   1.000
_cell.angle_alpha   90.00
_cell.angle_beta   90.00
_cell.angle_gamma   90.00
#
_symmetry.space_group_name_H-M   'P 1'
#
loop_
_entity.id
_entity.type
_entity.pdbx_description
1 polymer ?
#
loop_
_entity_poly.entity_id
_entity_poly.type
_entity_poly.pdbx_seq_one_letter_code
_entity_poly.pdbx_strand_id
1 'polypeptide(L)'
;MKSQTYNWLVNKGNIIIQKNRNYVSLQINYENGEYCLLTNTDTDEIIELLTSISKQIWESPNYERKHYTNQLYKTNGNRYYWEIENSKLVLNYNEIENGVEINYIGNSKFKLEVNCLVEIIQILEQLNK
;
A
#
# COMPACT_ATOMS: atom_id res chain seq x y z
N MET A 1 -2.84 15.00 -17.20
CA MET A 1 -3.11 15.06 -15.74
C MET A 1 -1.79 15.13 -15.01
N LYS A 2 -1.65 16.06 -14.06
CA LYS A 2 -0.47 16.16 -13.17
C LYS A 2 -0.45 14.97 -12.22
N SER A 3 0.74 14.48 -11.87
CA SER A 3 0.89 13.51 -10.78
C SER A 3 0.45 14.13 -9.46
N GLN A 4 -0.36 13.42 -8.70
CA GLN A 4 -0.73 13.80 -7.32
C GLN A 4 0.16 13.02 -6.37
N THR A 5 0.79 13.72 -5.44
CA THR A 5 1.68 13.13 -4.42
C THR A 5 1.09 13.42 -3.05
N TYR A 6 0.95 12.38 -2.25
CA TYR A 6 0.48 12.40 -0.88
C TYR A 6 1.64 11.96 0.01
N ASN A 7 1.85 12.69 1.11
CA ASN A 7 2.95 12.46 2.04
C ASN A 7 2.36 12.28 3.44
N TRP A 8 2.51 11.09 4.00
CA TRP A 8 1.94 10.72 5.31
C TRP A 8 3.06 10.46 6.30
N LEU A 9 3.23 11.39 7.24
CA LEU A 9 4.12 11.19 8.37
C LEU A 9 3.43 10.23 9.34
N VAL A 10 4.09 9.12 9.67
CA VAL A 10 3.56 8.06 10.52
C VAL A 10 4.61 7.69 11.57
N ASN A 11 4.28 6.80 12.48
CA ASN A 11 5.27 6.34 13.44
C ASN A 11 6.42 5.62 12.71
N LYS A 12 7.66 5.96 13.10
CA LYS A 12 8.91 5.37 12.59
C LYS A 12 9.24 5.65 11.12
N GLY A 13 8.53 6.57 10.48
CA GLY A 13 8.91 7.01 9.15
C GLY A 13 7.81 7.75 8.40
N ASN A 14 7.91 7.69 7.09
CA ASN A 14 7.08 8.46 6.20
C ASN A 14 6.69 7.64 4.97
N ILE A 15 5.42 7.72 4.58
CA ILE A 15 4.87 7.01 3.44
C ILE A 15 4.49 8.02 2.37
N ILE A 16 5.05 7.84 1.18
CA ILE A 16 4.77 8.65 0.01
C ILE A 16 3.95 7.83 -0.97
N ILE A 17 2.73 8.28 -1.25
CA ILE A 17 1.83 7.68 -2.24
C ILE A 17 1.72 8.65 -3.41
N GLN A 18 2.13 8.21 -4.59
CA GLN A 18 2.05 9.01 -5.81
C GLN A 18 1.12 8.34 -6.81
N LYS A 19 0.00 9.01 -7.12
CA LYS A 19 -0.88 8.59 -8.21
C LYS A 19 -0.23 8.95 -9.55
N ASN A 20 0.05 7.92 -10.33
CA ASN A 20 0.40 8.02 -11.74
C ASN A 20 -0.83 7.62 -12.58
N ARG A 21 -0.80 7.88 -13.90
CA ARG A 21 -1.97 7.76 -14.79
C ARG A 21 -2.87 6.56 -14.50
N ASN A 22 -2.29 5.36 -14.43
CA ASN A 22 -2.97 4.09 -14.27
C ASN A 22 -2.40 3.21 -13.15
N TYR A 23 -1.54 3.74 -12.29
CA TYR A 23 -0.91 3.00 -11.19
C TYR A 23 -0.56 3.93 -10.04
N VAL A 24 -0.30 3.36 -8.87
CA VAL A 24 0.24 4.07 -7.72
C VAL A 24 1.70 3.70 -7.53
N SER A 25 2.53 4.68 -7.21
CA SER A 25 3.87 4.43 -6.68
C SER A 25 3.84 4.64 -5.18
N LEU A 26 4.22 3.60 -4.44
CA LEU A 26 4.42 3.65 -3.00
C LEU A 26 5.92 3.76 -2.70
N GLN A 27 6.30 4.66 -1.82
CA GLN A 27 7.65 4.77 -1.29
C GLN A 27 7.56 4.89 0.23
N ILE A 28 8.45 4.19 0.93
CA ILE A 28 8.52 4.19 2.38
C ILE A 28 9.91 4.66 2.77
N ASN A 29 9.98 5.70 3.59
CA ASN A 29 11.21 6.24 4.12
C ASN A 29 11.22 6.01 5.63
N TYR A 30 12.08 5.11 6.10
CA TYR A 30 12.20 4.84 7.54
C TYR A 30 13.03 5.93 8.21
N GLU A 31 12.57 6.39 9.39
CA GLU A 31 13.35 7.33 10.18
C GLU A 31 14.39 6.62 11.05
N ASN A 32 14.03 5.50 11.71
CA ASN A 32 14.91 4.77 12.64
C ASN A 32 14.56 3.27 12.78
N GLY A 33 14.29 2.56 11.68
CA GLY A 33 13.89 1.15 11.75
C GLY A 33 13.78 0.43 10.41
N GLU A 34 13.16 -0.74 10.43
CA GLU A 34 12.90 -1.60 9.25
C GLU A 34 11.46 -1.49 8.73
N TYR A 35 10.60 -0.71 9.39
CA TYR A 35 9.18 -0.56 9.07
C TYR A 35 8.66 0.82 9.48
N CYS A 36 7.55 1.23 8.83
CA CYS A 36 6.67 2.26 9.36
C CYS A 36 5.51 1.60 10.12
N LEU A 37 5.02 2.28 11.16
CA LEU A 37 3.89 1.82 11.96
C LEU A 37 2.71 2.78 11.74
N LEU A 38 1.59 2.22 11.30
CA LEU A 38 0.33 2.92 11.13
C LEU A 38 -0.51 2.74 12.39
N THR A 39 -0.96 3.83 12.98
CA THR A 39 -2.06 3.78 13.95
C THR A 39 -3.36 3.39 13.24
N ASN A 40 -4.42 3.13 14.01
CA ASN A 40 -5.71 2.83 13.40
C ASN A 40 -6.22 4.00 12.54
N THR A 41 -6.02 5.24 13.00
CA THR A 41 -6.35 6.45 12.25
C THR A 41 -5.53 6.58 10.97
N ASP A 42 -4.20 6.37 11.03
CA ASP A 42 -3.36 6.40 9.82
C ASP A 42 -3.81 5.34 8.81
N THR A 43 -4.20 4.16 9.31
CA THR A 43 -4.66 3.05 8.48
C THR A 43 -5.96 3.37 7.77
N ASP A 44 -6.95 3.93 8.49
CA ASP A 44 -8.23 4.37 7.92
C ASP A 44 -8.03 5.45 6.86
N GLU A 45 -7.20 6.47 7.14
CA GLU A 45 -6.90 7.54 6.19
C GLU A 45 -6.22 7.03 4.91
N ILE A 46 -5.28 6.08 5.06
CA ILE A 46 -4.64 5.42 3.91
C ILE A 46 -5.65 4.58 3.12
N ILE A 47 -6.55 3.84 3.79
CA ILE A 47 -7.61 3.06 3.12
C ILE A 47 -8.50 3.98 2.29
N GLU A 48 -8.96 5.10 2.86
CA GLU A 48 -9.79 6.07 2.16
C GLU A 48 -9.08 6.65 0.93
N LEU A 49 -7.80 7.03 1.08
CA LEU A 49 -6.99 7.56 0.00
C LEU A 49 -6.80 6.53 -1.13
N LEU A 50 -6.39 5.31 -0.80
CA LEU A 50 -6.15 4.25 -1.79
C LEU A 50 -7.44 3.85 -2.49
N THR A 51 -8.58 3.85 -1.79
CA THR A 51 -9.91 3.60 -2.36
C THR A 51 -10.27 4.70 -3.36
N SER A 52 -10.09 5.96 -2.99
CA SER A 52 -10.33 7.11 -3.88
C SER A 52 -9.46 7.05 -5.13
N ILE A 53 -8.16 6.77 -4.98
CA ILE A 53 -7.25 6.64 -6.13
C ILE A 53 -7.64 5.45 -7.02
N SER A 54 -7.97 4.30 -6.43
CA SER A 54 -8.37 3.09 -7.17
C SER A 54 -9.62 3.33 -8.00
N LYS A 55 -10.63 4.00 -7.41
CA LYS A 55 -11.84 4.43 -8.13
C LYS A 55 -11.51 5.33 -9.32
N GLN A 56 -10.68 6.35 -9.10
CA GLN A 56 -10.27 7.27 -10.17
C GLN A 56 -9.52 6.59 -11.32
N ILE A 57 -8.71 5.55 -11.03
CA ILE A 57 -8.03 4.77 -12.08
C ILE A 57 -9.05 3.89 -12.82
N TRP A 58 -9.92 3.19 -12.07
CA TRP A 58 -10.92 2.27 -12.62
C TRP A 58 -11.95 2.94 -13.54
N GLU A 59 -12.35 4.16 -13.20
CA GLU A 59 -13.29 4.99 -13.96
C GLU A 59 -12.62 5.73 -15.13
N SER A 60 -11.29 5.69 -15.25
CA SER A 60 -10.59 6.35 -16.33
C SER A 60 -10.93 5.70 -17.68
N PRO A 61 -11.34 6.47 -18.71
CA PRO A 61 -11.70 5.92 -20.02
C PRO A 61 -10.52 5.27 -20.75
N ASN A 62 -9.28 5.63 -20.38
CA ASN A 62 -8.06 5.11 -20.98
C ASN A 62 -7.44 3.97 -20.17
N TYR A 63 -8.09 3.52 -19.09
CA TYR A 63 -7.60 2.40 -18.29
C TYR A 63 -8.07 1.08 -18.89
N GLU A 64 -7.10 0.27 -19.31
CA GLU A 64 -7.36 -1.10 -19.71
C GLU A 64 -7.56 -1.97 -18.46
N ARG A 65 -8.80 -2.38 -18.22
CA ARG A 65 -9.16 -3.20 -17.07
C ARG A 65 -8.57 -4.59 -17.21
N LYS A 66 -7.64 -4.94 -16.33
CA LYS A 66 -7.12 -6.30 -16.23
C LYS A 66 -8.06 -7.15 -15.39
N HIS A 67 -8.41 -8.33 -15.91
CA HIS A 67 -9.15 -9.32 -15.14
C HIS A 67 -8.37 -9.72 -13.89
N TYR A 68 -9.04 -9.70 -12.75
CA TYR A 68 -8.52 -10.31 -11.52
C TYR A 68 -8.71 -11.82 -11.64
N THR A 69 -7.61 -12.54 -11.89
CA THR A 69 -7.63 -13.98 -12.20
C THR A 69 -7.12 -14.83 -11.03
N ASN A 70 -6.21 -14.29 -10.24
CA ASN A 70 -5.64 -14.94 -9.09
C ASN A 70 -5.24 -13.91 -8.03
N GLN A 71 -5.18 -14.37 -6.79
CA GLN A 71 -4.59 -13.62 -5.68
C GLN A 71 -3.13 -13.29 -5.99
N LEU A 72 -2.73 -12.04 -5.74
CA LEU A 72 -1.39 -11.51 -5.99
C LEU A 72 -0.52 -11.53 -4.72
N TYR A 73 -1.12 -11.37 -3.53
CA TYR A 73 -0.38 -11.52 -2.27
C TYR A 73 -0.14 -12.98 -1.90
N LYS A 74 0.96 -13.19 -1.18
CA LYS A 74 1.28 -14.44 -0.48
C LYS A 74 1.16 -14.22 1.03
N THR A 75 1.00 -15.30 1.77
CA THR A 75 0.94 -15.28 3.24
C THR A 75 2.08 -16.08 3.86
N ASN A 76 2.54 -15.65 5.04
CA ASN A 76 3.44 -16.43 5.90
C ASN A 76 3.11 -16.10 7.36
N GLY A 77 2.39 -16.99 8.03
CA GLY A 77 1.80 -16.69 9.33
C GLY A 77 0.86 -15.49 9.24
N ASN A 78 1.06 -14.49 10.10
CA ASN A 78 0.26 -13.27 10.14
C ASN A 78 0.76 -12.16 9.19
N ARG A 79 1.68 -12.50 8.27
CA ARG A 79 2.26 -11.54 7.32
C ARG A 79 1.69 -11.75 5.93
N TYR A 80 1.26 -10.65 5.31
CA TYR A 80 0.82 -10.56 3.93
C TYR A 80 1.91 -9.88 3.13
N TYR A 81 2.25 -10.41 1.96
CA TYR A 81 3.31 -9.80 1.15
C TYR A 81 3.10 -9.93 -0.34
N TRP A 82 3.54 -8.90 -1.07
CA TRP A 82 3.56 -8.83 -2.52
C TRP A 82 5.01 -8.78 -2.98
N GLU A 83 5.34 -9.61 -3.97
CA GLU A 83 6.65 -9.61 -4.62
C GLU A 83 6.44 -9.16 -6.07
N ILE A 84 6.96 -8.00 -6.41
CA ILE A 84 6.90 -7.43 -7.76
C ILE A 84 8.33 -7.11 -8.18
N GLU A 85 8.80 -7.74 -9.25
CA GLU A 85 10.19 -7.66 -9.70
C GLU A 85 11.17 -8.00 -8.55
N ASN A 86 12.07 -7.08 -8.20
CA ASN A 86 13.07 -7.23 -7.13
C ASN A 86 12.65 -6.51 -5.84
N SER A 87 11.34 -6.27 -5.67
CA SER A 87 10.80 -5.54 -4.53
C SER A 87 9.76 -6.36 -3.78
N LYS A 88 9.70 -6.16 -2.47
CA LYS A 88 8.73 -6.81 -1.58
C LYS A 88 8.04 -5.79 -0.69
N LEU A 89 6.72 -5.78 -0.71
CA LEU A 89 5.90 -5.08 0.27
C LEU A 89 5.35 -6.11 1.27
N VAL A 90 5.41 -5.82 2.55
CA VAL A 90 4.95 -6.66 3.66
C VAL A 90 4.04 -5.84 4.56
N LEU A 91 2.90 -6.44 4.92
CA LEU A 91 1.94 -5.92 5.88
C LEU A 91 1.69 -6.96 6.96
N ASN A 92 1.64 -6.51 8.22
CA ASN A 92 1.17 -7.31 9.35
C ASN A 92 0.70 -6.41 10.49
N TYR A 93 -0.13 -6.94 11.36
CA TYR A 93 -0.43 -6.27 12.62
C TYR A 93 0.68 -6.52 13.63
N ASN A 94 1.08 -5.50 14.37
CA ASN A 94 1.99 -5.60 15.50
C ASN A 94 1.20 -5.42 16.79
N GLU A 95 1.02 -6.53 17.51
CA GLU A 95 0.30 -6.59 18.79
C GLU A 95 0.99 -5.81 19.92
N ILE A 96 2.32 -5.66 19.87
CA ILE A 96 3.10 -4.98 20.90
C ILE A 96 2.94 -3.46 20.77
N GLU A 97 2.97 -2.95 19.54
CA GLU A 97 2.86 -1.52 19.25
C GLU A 97 1.44 -1.09 18.85
N ASN A 98 0.50 -2.03 18.80
CA ASN A 98 -0.92 -1.83 18.51
C ASN A 98 -1.14 -1.02 17.23
N GLY A 99 -0.66 -1.55 16.10
CA GLY A 99 -0.78 -0.89 14.80
C GLY A 99 -0.34 -1.78 13.64
N VAL A 100 -0.60 -1.33 12.42
CA VAL A 100 -0.19 -2.03 11.20
C VAL A 100 1.25 -1.67 10.85
N GLU A 101 2.12 -2.67 10.79
CA GLU A 101 3.44 -2.52 10.22
C GLU A 101 3.39 -2.60 8.71
N ILE A 102 4.07 -1.64 8.08
CA ILE A 102 4.32 -1.64 6.65
C ILE A 102 5.82 -1.60 6.39
N ASN A 103 6.30 -2.64 5.72
CA ASN A 103 7.70 -2.82 5.36
C ASN A 103 7.84 -3.00 3.85
N TYR A 104 8.68 -2.19 3.25
CA TYR A 104 9.16 -2.26 1.89
C TYR A 104 10.64 -2.64 1.84
N ILE A 105 10.93 -3.73 1.12
CA ILE A 105 12.28 -4.21 0.81
C ILE A 105 12.51 -4.02 -0.69
N GLY A 106 13.33 -3.06 -1.07
CA GLY A 106 13.69 -2.78 -2.45
C GLY A 106 14.40 -1.43 -2.60
N ASN A 107 14.90 -1.16 -3.80
CA ASN A 107 15.74 0.03 -4.07
C ASN A 107 14.99 1.15 -4.80
N SER A 108 13.70 0.98 -5.08
CA SER A 108 12.91 1.89 -5.91
C SER A 108 11.50 2.11 -5.34
N LYS A 109 10.63 2.81 -6.06
CA LYS A 109 9.22 2.91 -5.69
C LYS A 109 8.51 1.60 -6.01
N PHE A 110 7.64 1.13 -5.12
CA PHE A 110 6.80 -0.03 -5.38
C PHE A 110 5.63 0.36 -6.29
N LYS A 111 5.56 -0.25 -7.48
CA LYS A 111 4.52 0.04 -8.46
C LYS A 111 3.30 -0.84 -8.22
N LEU A 112 2.21 -0.23 -7.79
CA LEU A 112 0.94 -0.85 -7.45
C LEU A 112 -0.07 -0.64 -8.59
N GLU A 113 -0.43 -1.72 -9.28
CA GLU A 113 -1.59 -1.73 -10.17
C GLU A 113 -2.90 -1.86 -9.37
N VAL A 114 -4.05 -1.54 -9.99
CA VAL A 114 -5.35 -1.48 -9.29
C VAL A 114 -5.69 -2.77 -8.56
N ASN A 115 -5.45 -3.94 -9.16
CA ASN A 115 -5.75 -5.21 -8.51
C ASN A 115 -4.93 -5.39 -7.21
N CYS A 116 -3.68 -4.96 -7.20
CA CYS A 116 -2.83 -4.99 -6.01
C CYS A 116 -3.28 -3.95 -4.97
N LEU A 117 -3.71 -2.76 -5.41
CA LEU A 117 -4.29 -1.75 -4.52
C LEU A 117 -5.53 -2.26 -3.80
N VAL A 118 -6.42 -2.95 -4.52
CA VAL A 118 -7.64 -3.53 -3.92
C VAL A 118 -7.29 -4.57 -2.87
N GLU A 119 -6.33 -5.45 -3.14
CA GLU A 119 -5.88 -6.42 -2.12
C GLU A 119 -5.25 -5.73 -0.90
N ILE A 120 -4.40 -4.71 -1.10
CA ILE A 120 -3.81 -3.95 -0.01
C ILE A 120 -4.89 -3.31 0.86
N ILE A 121 -5.91 -2.68 0.25
CA ILE A 121 -7.04 -2.08 0.97
C ILE A 121 -7.74 -3.14 1.83
N GLN A 122 -8.10 -4.29 1.26
CA GLN A 122 -8.78 -5.37 1.98
C GLN A 122 -7.94 -5.92 3.14
N ILE A 123 -6.63 -6.05 2.95
CA ILE A 123 -5.72 -6.49 4.01
C ILE A 123 -5.59 -5.42 5.10
N LEU A 124 -5.48 -4.14 4.75
CA LEU A 124 -5.47 -3.06 5.75
C LEU A 124 -6.77 -3.03 6.55
N GLU A 125 -7.93 -3.14 5.90
CA GLU A 125 -9.24 -3.25 6.56
C GLU A 125 -9.33 -4.47 7.49
N GLN A 126 -8.68 -5.58 7.13
CA GLN A 126 -8.62 -6.76 7.98
C GLN A 126 -7.73 -6.56 9.20
N LEU A 127 -6.57 -5.91 9.02
CA LEU A 127 -5.58 -5.68 10.08
C LEU A 127 -5.99 -4.54 11.01
N ASN A 128 -6.86 -3.62 10.57
CA ASN A 128 -7.33 -2.47 11.35
C ASN A 128 -8.58 -2.75 12.22
N LYS A 129 -8.82 -4.01 12.59
CA LYS A 129 -10.01 -4.44 13.33
C LYS A 129 -9.82 -4.48 14.84
#